data_AF-A0A1Q4Y6V3-F1
#
_entry.id   AF-A0A1Q4Y6V3-F1
#
_cell.length_a   1.000
_cell.length_b   1.000
_cell.length_c   1.000
_cell.angle_alpha   90.00
_cell.angle_beta   90.00
_cell.angle_gamma   90.00
#
_symmetry.space_group_name_H-M   'P 1'
#
loop_
_entity.id
_entity.type
_entity.pdbx_description
1 polymer ?
#
loop_
_entity_poly.entity_id
_entity_poly.type
_entity_poly.pdbx_seq_one_letter_code
_entity_poly.pdbx_strand_id
1 'polypeptide(L)'
;MGETFTFGFEEGDEEDHRPRRTQEAAADVADVLRGSDSGGVVTVTVDDSADVLSVTLASQWKQAVDPRALGSTVTSAMNAATMQALAKQVERPVAEEPPAPPVPPPDGPRITLAEATRLMDAVTSDLEHFKRQVTEVVARPVTGESRGGHVRGTAQSGQVLDIAVDPAWAHTARTSELEQELLEVLRALRARSAPADLARGPQSPAIAELTALVSDPNTLLRRVGLLP
;
A
#
# COMPACT_ATOMS: atom_id res chain seq x y z
N MET A 1 9.82 -11.05 85.98
CA MET A 1 8.40 -10.65 86.00
C MET A 1 8.08 -10.15 84.62
N GLY A 2 7.06 -10.73 84.00
CA GLY A 2 6.78 -10.58 82.58
C GLY A 2 6.15 -9.23 82.24
N GLU A 3 6.56 -8.68 81.11
CA GLU A 3 5.85 -7.61 80.43
C GLU A 3 5.38 -8.15 79.08
N THR A 4 4.05 -8.20 78.97
CA THR A 4 3.28 -8.40 77.75
C THR A 4 3.43 -7.18 76.85
N PHE A 5 3.89 -7.35 75.61
CA PHE A 5 3.73 -6.34 74.57
C PHE A 5 2.80 -6.87 73.49
N THR A 6 1.61 -6.29 73.52
CA THR A 6 0.51 -6.36 72.56
C THR A 6 0.98 -5.79 71.22
N PHE A 7 0.92 -6.58 70.14
CA PHE A 7 1.06 -6.06 68.78
C PHE A 7 -0.33 -5.69 68.25
N GLY A 8 -0.62 -4.40 68.29
CA GLY A 8 -1.66 -3.76 67.49
C GLY A 8 -1.03 -2.53 66.83
N PHE A 9 -0.82 -2.59 65.52
CA PHE A 9 -0.65 -1.41 64.68
C PHE A 9 -1.40 -1.59 63.37
N GLU A 10 -2.22 -0.59 63.17
CA GLU A 10 -3.14 -0.23 62.12
C GLU A 10 -2.36 0.52 61.02
N GLU A 11 -2.68 0.19 59.76
CA GLU A 11 -2.84 1.07 58.60
C GLU A 11 -1.73 2.08 58.22
N GLY A 12 -1.31 2.00 56.96
CA GLY A 12 -0.47 3.00 56.30
C GLY A 12 -0.09 2.57 54.89
N ASP A 13 -0.88 3.06 53.93
CA ASP A 13 -0.75 2.93 52.48
C ASP A 13 0.69 2.97 51.92
N GLU A 14 1.01 2.09 50.96
CA GLU A 14 1.89 2.47 49.86
C GLU A 14 1.72 1.55 48.63
N GLU A 15 0.92 2.07 47.69
CA GLU A 15 1.21 2.12 46.26
C GLU A 15 1.40 0.80 45.49
N ASP A 16 0.26 0.23 45.13
CA ASP A 16 -0.20 0.11 43.73
C ASP A 16 0.87 0.36 42.64
N HIS A 17 1.85 -0.54 42.51
CA HIS A 17 2.68 -0.69 41.31
C HIS A 17 2.38 -2.03 40.67
N ARG A 18 1.13 -2.20 40.23
CA ARG A 18 0.86 -3.14 39.13
C ARG A 18 1.71 -2.67 37.95
N PRO A 19 2.53 -3.55 37.32
CA PRO A 19 3.13 -3.20 36.06
C PRO A 19 2.00 -2.85 35.12
N ARG A 20 1.95 -1.56 34.76
CA ARG A 20 1.10 -1.03 33.71
C ARG A 20 1.43 -1.87 32.49
N ARG A 21 0.60 -2.88 32.23
CA ARG A 21 0.53 -3.54 30.95
C ARG A 21 0.25 -2.38 30.02
N THR A 22 1.29 -1.88 29.36
CA THR A 22 1.12 -1.02 28.21
C THR A 22 0.31 -1.88 27.27
N GLN A 23 -1.00 -1.69 27.36
CA GLN A 23 -1.97 -2.10 26.37
C GLN A 23 -1.65 -1.19 25.19
N GLU A 24 -0.54 -1.53 24.54
CA GLU A 24 -0.19 -1.12 23.21
C GLU A 24 -1.44 -1.44 22.42
N ALA A 25 -2.11 -0.36 22.00
CA ALA A 25 -3.30 -0.44 21.21
C ALA A 25 -3.05 -1.51 20.16
N ALA A 26 -3.92 -2.51 20.11
CA ALA A 26 -4.10 -3.32 18.93
C ALA A 26 -4.60 -2.36 17.84
N ALA A 27 -3.68 -1.54 17.32
CA ALA A 27 -3.77 -1.05 15.97
C ALA A 27 -3.91 -2.31 15.13
N ASP A 28 -4.93 -2.32 14.28
CA ASP A 28 -5.07 -3.26 13.18
C ASP A 28 -3.68 -3.74 12.77
N VAL A 29 -3.38 -5.02 13.03
CA VAL A 29 -2.11 -5.60 12.60
C VAL A 29 -2.26 -5.79 11.11
N ALA A 30 -2.14 -4.67 10.36
CA ALA A 30 -1.92 -4.69 8.95
C ALA A 30 -0.76 -5.65 8.74
N ASP A 31 -0.99 -6.67 7.90
CA ASP A 31 -0.05 -7.74 7.72
C ASP A 31 1.29 -7.17 7.24
N VAL A 32 2.28 -7.18 8.14
CA VAL A 32 3.58 -6.58 7.89
C VAL A 32 4.44 -7.54 7.08
N LEU A 33 4.88 -7.10 5.91
CA LEU A 33 5.73 -7.85 4.98
C LEU A 33 7.14 -7.28 4.97
N ARG A 34 8.16 -8.11 4.69
CA ARG A 34 9.57 -7.73 4.81
C ARG A 34 10.40 -8.21 3.64
N GLY A 35 10.93 -7.27 2.87
CA GLY A 35 11.98 -7.54 1.88
C GLY A 35 13.36 -7.27 2.44
N SER A 36 14.32 -8.13 2.13
CA SER A 36 15.73 -7.93 2.47
C SER A 36 16.59 -8.08 1.23
N ASP A 37 17.75 -7.45 1.22
CA ASP A 37 18.77 -7.73 0.20
C ASP A 37 19.43 -9.10 0.44
N SER A 38 20.19 -9.59 -0.54
CA SER A 38 20.85 -10.90 -0.47
C SER A 38 21.87 -11.01 0.67
N GLY A 39 22.44 -9.89 1.14
CA GLY A 39 23.38 -9.85 2.25
C GLY A 39 22.71 -9.64 3.62
N GLY A 40 21.40 -9.40 3.66
CA GLY A 40 20.68 -9.11 4.91
C GLY A 40 21.12 -7.81 5.59
N VAL A 41 21.70 -6.88 4.83
CA VAL A 41 22.23 -5.61 5.33
C VAL A 41 21.13 -4.55 5.42
N VAL A 42 20.17 -4.59 4.51
CA VAL A 42 19.01 -3.71 4.43
C VAL A 42 17.75 -4.56 4.51
N THR A 43 16.83 -4.16 5.38
CA THR A 43 15.48 -4.71 5.43
C THR A 43 14.48 -3.57 5.26
N VAL A 44 13.56 -3.74 4.31
CA VAL A 44 12.44 -2.83 4.06
C VAL A 44 11.16 -3.52 4.47
N THR A 45 10.38 -2.83 5.29
CA THR A 45 9.11 -3.32 5.80
C THR A 45 7.97 -2.58 5.13
N VAL A 46 6.98 -3.31 4.61
CA VAL A 46 5.81 -2.76 3.92
C VAL A 46 4.52 -3.38 4.46
N ASP A 47 3.39 -2.73 4.20
CA ASP A 47 2.07 -3.31 4.43
C ASP A 47 1.58 -4.16 3.24
N ASP A 48 0.33 -4.63 3.31
CA ASP A 48 -0.31 -5.43 2.25
C ASP A 48 -0.50 -4.66 0.94
N SER A 49 -0.53 -3.33 1.02
CA SER A 49 -0.63 -2.39 -0.11
C SER A 49 0.74 -1.99 -0.64
N ALA A 50 1.82 -2.60 -0.14
CA ALA A 50 3.22 -2.26 -0.46
C ALA A 50 3.62 -0.83 -0.06
N ASP A 51 2.91 -0.20 0.87
CA ASP A 51 3.31 1.09 1.42
C ASP A 51 4.42 0.92 2.46
N VAL A 52 5.42 1.80 2.39
CA VAL A 52 6.68 1.63 3.12
C VAL A 52 6.53 2.08 4.57
N LEU A 53 6.64 1.12 5.49
CA LEU A 53 6.49 1.34 6.92
C LEU A 53 7.83 1.72 7.55
N SER A 54 8.90 0.98 7.26
CA SER A 54 10.23 1.24 7.80
C SER A 54 11.35 0.73 6.90
N VAL A 55 12.54 1.31 7.09
CA VAL A 55 13.81 0.84 6.53
C VAL A 55 14.76 0.62 7.71
N THR A 56 15.44 -0.53 7.72
CA THR A 56 16.40 -0.87 8.78
C THR A 56 17.71 -1.33 8.15
N LEU A 57 18.82 -0.78 8.64
CA LEU A 57 20.17 -1.18 8.29
C LEU A 57 20.76 -2.04 9.41
N ALA A 58 21.53 -3.06 9.03
CA ALA A 58 22.29 -3.85 10.00
C ALA A 58 23.26 -2.95 10.78
N SER A 59 23.47 -3.23 12.07
CA SER A 59 24.29 -2.38 12.96
C SER A 59 25.73 -2.16 12.47
N GLN A 60 26.25 -3.09 11.66
CA GLN A 60 27.59 -3.03 11.07
C GLN A 60 27.58 -2.94 9.54
N TRP A 61 26.52 -2.37 8.95
CA TRP A 61 26.36 -2.28 7.49
C TRP A 61 27.59 -1.67 6.78
N LYS A 62 28.25 -0.68 7.39
CA LYS A 62 29.46 -0.02 6.84
C LYS A 62 30.65 -0.97 6.64
N GLN A 63 30.67 -2.10 7.34
CA GLN A 63 31.71 -3.13 7.19
C GLN A 63 31.34 -4.15 6.11
N ALA A 64 30.03 -4.33 5.85
CA ALA A 64 29.52 -5.30 4.90
C ALA A 64 29.33 -4.72 3.50
N VAL A 65 29.00 -3.43 3.39
CA VAL A 65 28.62 -2.76 2.14
C VAL A 65 29.34 -1.42 2.02
N ASP A 66 29.96 -1.20 0.86
CA ASP A 66 30.51 0.11 0.49
C ASP A 66 29.37 1.15 0.42
N PRO A 67 29.50 2.34 1.02
CA PRO A 67 28.50 3.41 0.91
C PRO A 67 28.01 3.69 -0.52
N ARG A 68 28.85 3.50 -1.54
CA ARG A 68 28.50 3.64 -2.96
C ARG A 68 27.54 2.56 -3.47
N ALA A 69 27.56 1.39 -2.83
CA ALA A 69 26.70 0.26 -3.17
C ALA A 69 25.37 0.26 -2.38
N LEU A 70 25.27 1.05 -1.30
CA LEU A 70 24.09 1.09 -0.42
C LEU A 70 22.78 1.30 -1.18
N GLY A 71 22.78 2.21 -2.17
CA GLY A 71 21.61 2.48 -3.00
C GLY A 71 21.07 1.26 -3.74
N SER A 72 21.96 0.44 -4.31
CA SER A 72 21.59 -0.82 -4.98
C SER A 72 21.05 -1.86 -4.00
N THR A 73 21.62 -1.93 -2.80
CA THR A 73 21.17 -2.82 -1.72
C THR A 73 19.76 -2.46 -1.25
N VAL A 74 19.48 -1.16 -1.08
CA VAL A 74 18.13 -0.67 -0.72
C VAL A 74 17.14 -0.96 -1.84
N THR A 75 17.52 -0.73 -3.10
CA THR A 75 16.67 -1.04 -4.26
C THR A 75 16.29 -2.51 -4.30
N SER A 76 17.25 -3.40 -4.06
CA SER A 76 16.99 -4.85 -3.98
C SER A 76 16.02 -5.21 -2.85
N ALA A 77 16.23 -4.66 -1.65
CA ALA A 77 15.38 -4.94 -0.49
C ALA A 77 13.94 -4.43 -0.70
N MET A 78 13.78 -3.23 -1.27
CA MET A 78 12.47 -2.67 -1.59
C MET A 78 11.73 -3.52 -2.63
N ASN A 79 12.39 -3.89 -3.73
CA ASN A 79 11.76 -4.71 -4.76
C ASN A 79 11.39 -6.11 -4.24
N ALA A 80 12.18 -6.69 -3.34
CA ALA A 80 11.83 -7.92 -2.64
C ALA A 80 10.56 -7.75 -1.77
N ALA A 81 10.43 -6.62 -1.06
CA ALA A 81 9.25 -6.31 -0.26
C ALA A 81 8.00 -6.15 -1.13
N THR A 82 8.12 -5.45 -2.26
CA THR A 82 7.03 -5.27 -3.24
C THR A 82 6.57 -6.59 -3.84
N MET A 83 7.50 -7.49 -4.19
CA MET A 83 7.13 -8.82 -4.70
C MET A 83 6.37 -9.65 -3.66
N GLN A 84 6.73 -9.56 -2.37
CA GLN A 84 5.99 -10.24 -1.30
C GLN A 84 4.58 -9.67 -1.14
N ALA A 85 4.42 -8.34 -1.19
CA ALA A 85 3.11 -7.71 -1.16
C ALA A 85 2.24 -8.15 -2.33
N LEU A 86 2.80 -8.19 -3.55
CA LEU A 86 2.08 -8.67 -4.72
C LEU A 86 1.68 -10.15 -4.60
N ALA A 87 2.60 -11.02 -4.16
CA ALA A 87 2.30 -12.43 -3.96
C ALA A 87 1.13 -12.62 -2.98
N LYS A 88 1.14 -11.86 -1.87
CA LYS A 88 0.07 -11.90 -0.88
C LYS A 88 -1.28 -11.39 -1.42
N GLN A 89 -1.28 -10.35 -2.24
CA GLN A 89 -2.50 -9.85 -2.87
C GLN A 89 -3.14 -10.88 -3.80
N VAL A 90 -2.33 -11.65 -4.53
CA VAL A 90 -2.80 -12.73 -5.42
C VAL A 90 -3.37 -13.91 -4.63
N GLU A 91 -2.80 -14.21 -3.46
CA GLU A 91 -3.28 -15.29 -2.59
C GLU A 91 -4.56 -14.93 -1.82
N ARG A 92 -4.92 -13.66 -1.73
CA ARG A 92 -6.13 -13.21 -1.01
C ARG A 92 -7.37 -13.67 -1.80
N PRO A 93 -8.23 -14.53 -1.24
CA PRO A 93 -9.50 -14.84 -1.86
C PRO A 93 -10.29 -13.53 -1.98
N VAL A 94 -10.84 -13.24 -3.16
CA VAL A 94 -11.86 -12.20 -3.30
C VAL A 94 -13.00 -12.64 -2.39
N ALA A 95 -13.12 -12.02 -1.22
CA ALA A 95 -14.30 -12.19 -0.41
C ALA A 95 -15.46 -11.72 -1.28
N GLU A 96 -16.33 -12.65 -1.71
CA GLU A 96 -17.60 -12.33 -2.33
C GLU A 96 -18.36 -11.46 -1.32
N GLU A 97 -18.25 -10.15 -1.50
CA GLU A 97 -19.14 -9.20 -0.86
C GLU A 97 -20.55 -9.59 -1.34
N PRO A 98 -21.47 -9.96 -0.43
CA PRO A 98 -22.82 -10.31 -0.83
C PRO A 98 -23.37 -9.14 -1.64
N PRO A 99 -23.88 -9.36 -2.87
CA PRO A 99 -24.37 -8.27 -3.68
C PRO A 99 -25.41 -7.49 -2.86
N ALA A 100 -25.20 -6.18 -2.74
CA ALA A 100 -26.18 -5.30 -2.14
C ALA A 100 -27.54 -5.55 -2.81
N PRO A 101 -28.65 -5.62 -2.06
CA PRO A 101 -29.96 -5.85 -2.63
C PRO A 101 -30.21 -4.80 -3.73
N PRO A 102 -30.56 -5.22 -4.96
CA PRO A 102 -30.69 -4.30 -6.08
C PRO A 102 -31.76 -3.27 -5.76
N VAL A 103 -31.39 -1.98 -5.81
CA VAL A 103 -32.36 -0.89 -5.87
C VAL A 103 -33.05 -1.02 -7.23
N PRO A 104 -34.37 -1.20 -7.31
CA PRO A 104 -35.06 -1.36 -8.58
C PRO A 104 -34.84 -0.10 -9.43
N PRO A 105 -34.25 -0.22 -10.63
CA PRO A 105 -34.13 0.92 -11.52
C PRO A 105 -35.52 1.31 -12.06
N PRO A 106 -35.75 2.59 -12.37
CA PRO A 106 -36.97 3.00 -13.06
C PRO A 106 -37.06 2.30 -14.43
N ASP A 107 -38.28 1.86 -14.80
CA ASP A 107 -38.60 1.25 -16.08
C ASP A 107 -38.25 2.21 -17.24
N GLY A 108 -37.03 2.08 -17.76
CA GLY A 108 -36.56 2.84 -18.91
C GLY A 108 -37.00 2.21 -20.24
N PRO A 109 -36.96 2.97 -21.34
CA PRO A 109 -37.34 2.49 -22.67
C PRO A 109 -36.49 1.30 -23.13
N ARG A 110 -37.07 0.47 -24.01
CA ARG A 110 -36.42 -0.72 -24.60
C ARG A 110 -35.11 -0.33 -25.30
N ILE A 111 -34.05 -1.09 -25.05
CA ILE A 111 -32.78 -0.89 -25.74
C ILE A 111 -32.95 -1.40 -27.17
N THR A 112 -32.82 -0.50 -28.14
CA THR A 112 -32.79 -0.90 -29.55
C THR A 112 -31.42 -1.44 -29.92
N LEU A 113 -31.34 -2.24 -30.99
CA LEU A 113 -30.04 -2.72 -31.51
C LEU A 113 -29.07 -1.57 -31.79
N ALA A 114 -29.57 -0.43 -32.28
CA ALA A 114 -28.79 0.78 -32.54
C ALA A 114 -28.23 1.42 -31.25
N GLU A 115 -29.01 1.37 -30.17
CA GLU A 115 -28.60 1.88 -28.85
C GLU A 115 -27.55 0.97 -28.22
N ALA A 116 -27.71 -0.35 -28.35
CA ALA A 116 -26.72 -1.33 -27.91
C ALA A 116 -25.38 -1.17 -28.65
N THR A 117 -25.40 -1.00 -29.98
CA THR A 117 -24.17 -0.73 -30.74
C THR A 117 -23.53 0.59 -30.34
N ARG A 118 -24.33 1.66 -30.13
CA ARG A 118 -23.81 2.95 -29.66
C ARG A 118 -23.12 2.83 -28.30
N LEU A 119 -23.72 2.07 -27.38
CA LEU A 119 -23.17 1.85 -26.04
C LEU A 119 -21.84 1.07 -26.10
N MET A 120 -21.77 0.01 -26.92
CA MET A 120 -20.54 -0.78 -27.12
C MET A 120 -19.41 0.05 -27.75
N ASP A 121 -19.73 0.91 -28.73
CA ASP A 121 -18.75 1.81 -29.35
C ASP A 121 -18.24 2.84 -28.33
N ALA A 122 -19.13 3.40 -27.50
CA ALA A 122 -18.76 4.33 -26.43
C ALA A 122 -17.84 3.67 -25.39
N VAL A 123 -18.18 2.45 -24.93
CA VAL A 123 -17.34 1.68 -24.00
C VAL A 123 -15.97 1.37 -24.60
N THR A 124 -15.92 0.97 -25.87
CA THR A 124 -14.66 0.65 -26.56
C THR A 124 -13.79 1.91 -26.70
N SER A 125 -14.39 3.05 -27.06
CA SER A 125 -13.70 4.33 -27.15
C SER A 125 -13.15 4.79 -25.80
N ASP A 126 -13.95 4.68 -24.74
CA ASP A 126 -13.55 5.06 -23.38
C ASP A 126 -12.43 4.15 -22.85
N LEU A 127 -12.50 2.85 -23.13
CA LEU A 127 -11.45 1.90 -22.76
C LEU A 127 -10.13 2.19 -23.48
N GLU A 128 -10.18 2.50 -24.78
CA GLU A 128 -8.99 2.89 -25.55
C GLU A 128 -8.42 4.23 -25.08
N HIS A 129 -9.27 5.20 -24.73
CA HIS A 129 -8.83 6.46 -24.14
C HIS A 129 -8.16 6.25 -22.78
N PHE A 130 -8.79 5.47 -21.90
CA PHE A 130 -8.23 5.10 -20.61
C PHE A 130 -6.91 4.36 -20.78
N LYS A 131 -6.82 3.38 -21.67
CA LYS A 131 -5.59 2.63 -21.96
C LYS A 131 -4.45 3.55 -22.42
N ARG A 132 -4.74 4.52 -23.31
CA ARG A 132 -3.75 5.53 -23.73
C ARG A 132 -3.30 6.39 -22.56
N GLN A 133 -4.24 6.88 -21.75
CA GLN A 133 -3.95 7.71 -20.59
C GLN A 133 -3.12 6.96 -19.53
N VAL A 134 -3.47 5.70 -19.26
CA VAL A 134 -2.70 4.82 -18.38
C VAL A 134 -1.30 4.59 -18.94
N THR A 135 -1.18 4.25 -20.23
CA THR A 135 0.12 3.99 -20.87
C THR A 135 1.03 5.21 -20.80
N GLU A 136 0.49 6.41 -21.04
CA GLU A 136 1.27 7.65 -21.00
C GLU A 136 1.71 8.04 -19.58
N VAL A 137 0.84 7.86 -18.58
CA VAL A 137 1.12 8.19 -17.18
C VAL A 137 2.05 7.16 -16.54
N VAL A 138 1.86 5.88 -16.82
CA VAL A 138 2.64 4.76 -16.24
C VAL A 138 4.05 4.69 -16.86
N ALA A 139 4.24 5.14 -18.10
CA ALA A 139 5.53 5.07 -18.77
C ALA A 139 6.57 6.08 -18.25
N ARG A 140 6.21 7.11 -17.48
CA ARG A 140 7.15 8.13 -17.03
C ARG A 140 7.75 7.77 -15.66
N PRO A 141 9.08 7.65 -15.53
CA PRO A 141 9.71 7.50 -14.22
C PRO A 141 9.42 8.71 -13.36
N VAL A 142 9.03 8.46 -12.10
CA VAL A 142 8.92 9.51 -11.08
C VAL A 142 10.22 9.58 -10.30
N THR A 143 10.61 10.78 -9.90
CA THR A 143 11.80 11.00 -9.07
C THR A 143 11.40 11.54 -7.71
N GLY A 144 12.14 11.19 -6.66
CA GLY A 144 11.99 11.69 -5.30
C GLY A 144 13.35 11.99 -4.67
N GLU A 145 13.39 12.90 -3.71
CA GLU A 145 14.61 13.33 -3.02
C GLU A 145 14.27 13.55 -1.53
N SER A 146 15.21 13.23 -0.64
CA SER A 146 15.09 13.48 0.79
C SER A 146 15.20 14.98 1.08
N ARG A 147 14.70 15.44 2.22
CA ARG A 147 14.83 16.85 2.62
C ARG A 147 16.29 17.31 2.78
N GLY A 148 17.18 16.40 3.16
CA GLY A 148 18.61 16.65 3.28
C GLY A 148 19.33 16.75 1.93
N GLY A 149 18.71 16.28 0.84
CA GLY A 149 19.32 16.21 -0.49
C GLY A 149 20.40 15.15 -0.62
N HIS A 150 20.55 14.26 0.36
CA HIS A 150 21.59 13.22 0.35
C HIS A 150 21.11 11.91 -0.27
N VAL A 151 19.79 11.70 -0.35
CA VAL A 151 19.19 10.52 -0.96
C VAL A 151 18.26 10.98 -2.07
N ARG A 152 18.43 10.41 -3.26
CA ARG A 152 17.53 10.57 -4.40
C ARG A 152 17.14 9.20 -4.91
N GLY A 153 15.94 9.09 -5.47
CA GLY A 153 15.51 7.86 -6.09
C GLY A 153 14.63 8.07 -7.30
N THR A 154 14.45 7.00 -8.06
CA THR A 154 13.56 6.93 -9.20
C THR A 154 12.70 5.65 -9.13
N ALA A 155 11.44 5.77 -9.52
CA ALA A 155 10.51 4.65 -9.53
C ALA A 155 9.62 4.71 -10.77
N GLN A 156 9.11 3.55 -11.18
CA GLN A 156 8.19 3.41 -12.30
C GLN A 156 7.23 2.26 -12.00
N SER A 157 5.93 2.47 -12.21
CA SER A 157 4.92 1.42 -12.05
C SER A 157 4.95 0.71 -10.69
N GLY A 158 5.21 1.46 -9.61
CA GLY A 158 5.34 0.92 -8.26
C GLY A 158 6.64 0.16 -7.96
N GLN A 159 7.56 0.03 -8.92
CA GLN A 159 8.90 -0.54 -8.73
C GLN A 159 9.95 0.55 -8.58
N VAL A 160 10.91 0.35 -7.69
CA VAL A 160 12.06 1.25 -7.55
C VAL A 160 13.13 0.84 -8.55
N LEU A 161 13.54 1.79 -9.40
CA LEU A 161 14.54 1.57 -10.44
C LEU A 161 15.95 1.84 -9.94
N ASP A 162 16.12 2.95 -9.20
CA ASP A 162 17.42 3.38 -8.68
C ASP A 162 17.24 4.20 -7.41
N ILE A 163 18.19 4.03 -6.48
CA ILE A 163 18.37 4.87 -5.30
C ILE A 163 19.84 5.32 -5.31
N ALA A 164 20.05 6.63 -5.40
CA ALA A 164 21.35 7.25 -5.25
C ALA A 164 21.49 7.81 -3.83
N VAL A 165 22.57 7.44 -3.15
CA VAL A 165 22.94 7.96 -1.84
C VAL A 165 24.27 8.68 -1.97
N ASP A 166 24.39 9.90 -1.44
CA ASP A 166 25.67 10.60 -1.35
C ASP A 166 26.65 9.77 -0.50
N PRO A 167 27.72 9.21 -1.10
CA PRO A 167 28.62 8.31 -0.40
C PRO A 167 29.47 9.02 0.66
N ALA A 168 29.78 10.31 0.48
CA ALA A 168 30.56 11.07 1.45
C ALA A 168 29.75 11.30 2.73
N TRP A 169 28.48 11.68 2.55
CA TRP A 169 27.54 11.81 3.66
C TRP A 169 27.28 10.47 4.34
N ALA A 170 26.93 9.42 3.59
CA ALA A 170 26.61 8.09 4.14
C ALA A 170 27.77 7.48 4.95
N HIS A 171 29.02 7.83 4.62
CA HIS A 171 30.18 7.42 5.40
C HIS A 171 30.16 8.00 6.83
N THR A 172 29.74 9.26 6.98
CA THR A 172 29.74 9.97 8.27
C THR A 172 28.41 9.95 9.02
N ALA A 173 27.29 9.80 8.30
CA ALA A 173 25.94 9.86 8.87
C ALA A 173 25.69 8.73 9.88
N ARG A 174 24.80 9.00 10.84
CA ARG A 174 24.30 7.99 11.78
C ARG A 174 23.34 7.06 11.04
N THR A 175 23.29 5.80 11.47
CA THR A 175 22.40 4.80 10.87
C THR A 175 20.93 5.25 10.89
N SER A 176 20.47 5.86 11.97
CA SER A 176 19.09 6.37 12.08
C SER A 176 18.78 7.49 11.08
N GLU A 177 19.76 8.35 10.77
CA GLU A 177 19.57 9.43 9.78
C GLU A 177 19.47 8.85 8.36
N LEU A 178 20.32 7.87 8.04
CA LEU A 178 20.25 7.12 6.79
C LEU A 178 18.90 6.41 6.63
N GLU A 179 18.47 5.66 7.64
CA GLU A 179 17.17 4.97 7.62
C GLU A 179 16.01 5.94 7.42
N GLN A 180 16.04 7.10 8.08
CA GLN A 180 15.00 8.12 7.95
C GLN A 180 14.96 8.73 6.54
N GLU A 181 16.09 9.10 5.96
CA GLU A 181 16.11 9.68 4.60
C GLU A 181 15.76 8.66 3.52
N LEU A 182 16.20 7.41 3.67
CA LEU A 182 15.80 6.32 2.78
C LEU A 182 14.29 6.08 2.86
N LEU A 183 13.73 6.03 4.08
CA LEU A 183 12.30 5.89 4.29
C LEU A 183 11.51 7.04 3.66
N GLU A 184 11.97 8.28 3.81
CA GLU A 184 11.35 9.45 3.20
C GLU A 184 11.28 9.32 1.67
N VAL A 185 12.41 8.99 1.03
CA VAL A 185 12.48 8.85 -0.43
C VAL A 185 11.59 7.71 -0.91
N LEU A 186 11.65 6.54 -0.26
CA LEU A 186 10.85 5.39 -0.67
C LEU A 186 9.34 5.66 -0.54
N ARG A 187 8.89 6.32 0.53
CA ARG A 187 7.48 6.75 0.67
C ARG A 187 7.09 7.77 -0.40
N ALA A 188 7.96 8.73 -0.67
CA ALA A 188 7.72 9.75 -1.69
C ALA A 188 7.62 9.14 -3.10
N LEU A 189 8.45 8.13 -3.41
CA LEU A 189 8.38 7.39 -4.66
C LEU A 189 7.11 6.54 -4.74
N ARG A 190 6.74 5.85 -3.66
CA ARG A 190 5.52 5.03 -3.61
C ARG A 190 4.27 5.87 -3.88
N ALA A 191 4.11 6.97 -3.15
CA ALA A 191 2.98 7.87 -3.29
C ALA A 191 2.83 8.46 -4.71
N ARG A 192 3.94 8.66 -5.43
CA ARG A 192 3.93 9.20 -6.80
C ARG A 192 3.80 8.13 -7.88
N SER A 193 4.32 6.92 -7.64
CA SER A 193 4.37 5.83 -8.63
C SER A 193 3.16 4.92 -8.63
N ALA A 194 2.38 4.92 -7.55
CA ALA A 194 1.09 4.21 -7.46
C ALA A 194 -0.03 5.22 -7.15
N PRO A 195 -0.51 5.99 -8.14
CA PRO A 195 -1.69 6.82 -7.96
C PRO A 195 -2.86 5.92 -7.54
N ALA A 196 -3.40 6.14 -6.34
CA ALA A 196 -4.58 5.42 -5.84
C ALA A 196 -5.78 5.52 -6.81
N ASP A 197 -5.78 6.54 -7.67
CA ASP A 197 -6.79 6.75 -8.70
C ASP A 197 -6.73 5.72 -9.84
N LEU A 198 -5.57 5.11 -10.12
CA LEU A 198 -5.45 4.04 -11.13
C LEU A 198 -6.06 2.72 -10.64
N ALA A 199 -6.05 2.47 -9.33
CA ALA A 199 -6.65 1.28 -8.73
C ALA A 199 -8.19 1.31 -8.78
N ARG A 200 -8.81 2.49 -8.93
CA ARG A 200 -10.28 2.64 -9.01
C ARG A 200 -10.86 2.33 -10.40
N GLY A 201 -10.03 1.98 -11.37
CA GLY A 201 -10.45 1.65 -12.73
C GLY A 201 -11.00 2.84 -13.52
N PRO A 202 -11.38 2.64 -14.79
CA PRO A 202 -11.98 3.69 -15.60
C PRO A 202 -13.34 4.10 -15.04
N GLN A 203 -13.44 5.33 -14.51
CA GLN A 203 -14.71 5.93 -14.11
C GLN A 203 -15.44 6.50 -15.34
N SER A 204 -15.96 5.63 -16.19
CA SER A 204 -16.81 6.01 -17.32
C SER A 204 -18.29 5.72 -17.03
N PRO A 205 -19.20 6.66 -17.33
CA PRO A 205 -20.64 6.43 -17.22
C PRO A 205 -21.12 5.30 -18.13
N ALA A 206 -20.49 5.08 -19.29
CA ALA A 206 -20.86 3.99 -20.20
C ALA A 206 -20.45 2.61 -19.64
N ILE A 207 -19.29 2.53 -18.97
CA ILE A 207 -18.84 1.32 -18.27
C ILE A 207 -19.74 1.04 -17.06
N ALA A 208 -20.13 2.08 -16.32
CA ALA A 208 -21.07 1.97 -15.22
C ALA A 208 -22.45 1.48 -15.70
N GLU A 209 -22.95 2.00 -16.82
CA GLU A 209 -24.21 1.57 -17.42
C GLU A 209 -24.16 0.12 -17.91
N LEU A 210 -23.07 -0.30 -18.57
CA LEU A 210 -22.86 -1.68 -19.00
C LEU A 210 -22.76 -2.64 -17.80
N THR A 211 -22.01 -2.26 -16.76
CA THR A 211 -21.86 -3.08 -15.54
C THR A 211 -23.20 -3.23 -14.83
N ALA A 212 -24.00 -2.16 -14.75
CA ALA A 212 -25.36 -2.21 -14.20
C ALA A 212 -26.30 -3.12 -15.01
N LEU A 213 -26.20 -3.09 -16.35
CA LEU A 213 -26.96 -3.97 -17.25
C LEU A 213 -26.56 -5.44 -17.13
N VAL A 214 -25.28 -5.75 -16.92
CA VAL A 214 -24.78 -7.13 -16.76
C VAL A 214 -25.08 -7.69 -15.36
N SER A 215 -25.01 -6.83 -14.33
CA SER A 215 -25.28 -7.22 -12.94
C SER A 215 -26.76 -7.47 -12.65
N ASP A 216 -27.66 -7.00 -13.52
CA ASP A 216 -29.09 -7.29 -13.48
C ASP A 216 -29.57 -7.96 -14.78
N PRO A 217 -29.39 -9.28 -14.91
CA PRO A 217 -29.77 -10.02 -16.11
C PRO A 217 -31.28 -9.94 -16.39
N ASN A 218 -32.14 -9.74 -15.38
CA ASN A 218 -33.58 -9.60 -15.60
C ASN A 218 -33.93 -8.26 -16.23
N THR A 219 -33.28 -7.18 -15.81
CA THR A 219 -33.45 -5.85 -16.43
C THR A 219 -32.93 -5.83 -17.86
N LEU A 220 -31.82 -6.50 -18.15
CA LEU A 220 -31.33 -6.68 -19.51
C LEU A 220 -32.34 -7.46 -20.36
N LEU A 221 -32.85 -8.59 -19.88
CA LEU A 221 -33.84 -9.40 -20.58
C LEU A 221 -35.16 -8.65 -20.83
N ARG A 222 -35.64 -7.82 -19.89
CA ARG A 222 -36.82 -6.94 -20.12
C ARG A 222 -36.51 -5.85 -21.16
N ARG A 223 -35.34 -5.22 -21.09
CA ARG A 223 -34.97 -4.14 -22.03
C ARG A 223 -34.72 -4.64 -23.45
N VAL A 224 -34.29 -5.88 -23.63
CA VAL A 224 -34.13 -6.55 -24.94
C VAL A 224 -35.45 -7.18 -25.42
N GLY A 225 -36.50 -7.17 -24.57
CA GLY A 225 -37.84 -7.65 -24.92
C GLY A 225 -38.03 -9.17 -24.82
N LEU A 226 -37.17 -9.85 -24.05
CA LEU A 226 -37.20 -11.29 -23.79
C LEU A 226 -37.98 -11.66 -22.51
N LEU A 227 -38.23 -10.67 -21.63
CA LEU A 227 -39.18 -10.75 -20.52
C LEU A 227 -40.25 -9.65 -20.68
N PRO A 228 -41.51 -9.92 -20.31
CA PRO A 228 -42.60 -8.94 -20.34
C PRO A 228 -42.40 -7.80 -19.34
#